data_AF-A0A1X0NS36-F1
#
_entry.id   AF-A0A1X0NS36-F1
#
_cell.length_a   1.000
_cell.length_b   1.000
_cell.length_c   1.000
_cell.angle_alpha   90.00
_cell.angle_beta   90.00
_cell.angle_gamma   90.00
#
_symmetry.space_group_name_H-M   'P 1'
#
loop_
_entity.id
_entity.type
_entity.pdbx_description
1 polymer ?
#
loop_
_entity_poly.entity_id
_entity_poly.type
_entity_poly.pdbx_seq_one_letter_code
_entity_poly.pdbx_strand_id
1 'polypeptide(L)'
;MAAMMTRNAAGVFPPRKAGQTDGDLRKELNARNAPRDSTILTRTELDIIRDMIAGKNIMTTLIKSTVRSRTEAAEERKRRMQEFDDERRLHGGGDKSLEDIEEEQQRRLHLDRAKALIDEEFEDVKAMNNIVTEVKCIAVRDAQMMEKKRRKEEEKEYERQMDEMMVLEANKAQHIYEERERHQKEGCKKNIAVIKAQLEDREMDRIRKLEVQQQEQEAMVRHIERLREEEAAEKLRRQEAARRLMEDAALANAEQIQLKKRQQELELEEDKRVMEYVKQKQERERLLAEEQQRIRDEKEREVARLRAQQQRVQDKQAQLDEIRARRAQEAYAREMKRKEKERKEHERAVLDDLARAREQQMEERKRIKEEQRRQEIEEMEHIVAVQKLALEQERERKAKARQQQEENSLAVLQQIMEVEERRRRERQEYVAEGHHAMMQIREHEAAIEAIRQRKLRELQELGVPEEYSKALLKKVKRRGVA
;
A
#
# COMPACT_ATOMS: atom_id res chain seq x y z
N MET A 1 59.16 94.30 26.40
CA MET A 1 59.06 93.03 27.14
C MET A 1 60.36 92.79 27.91
N ALA A 2 60.83 93.62 28.85
CA ALA A 2 60.17 94.06 30.08
C ALA A 2 59.39 92.91 30.77
N ALA A 3 59.92 92.45 31.90
CA ALA A 3 59.19 91.92 33.06
C ALA A 3 58.68 90.45 33.08
N MET A 4 59.50 89.44 32.73
CA MET A 4 59.11 88.04 33.07
C MET A 4 60.19 86.98 33.34
N MET A 5 61.47 87.31 33.56
CA MET A 5 62.50 86.27 33.84
C MET A 5 63.44 86.57 35.02
N THR A 6 63.16 87.60 35.82
CA THR A 6 63.86 87.87 37.08
C THR A 6 63.02 87.43 38.27
N ARG A 7 63.00 86.12 38.55
CA ARG A 7 62.78 85.48 39.86
C ARG A 7 62.78 83.96 39.65
N ASN A 8 63.95 83.36 39.83
CA ASN A 8 64.21 81.96 40.26
C ASN A 8 65.67 81.49 39.98
N ALA A 9 66.60 82.36 39.61
CA ALA A 9 67.98 81.95 39.30
C ALA A 9 68.86 81.64 40.54
N ALA A 10 68.41 81.93 41.76
CA ALA A 10 69.22 81.75 42.97
C ALA A 10 69.38 80.27 43.42
N GLY A 11 68.78 79.30 42.72
CA GLY A 11 68.91 77.87 43.01
C GLY A 11 69.42 76.99 41.86
N VAL A 12 69.53 77.54 40.64
CA VAL A 12 69.78 76.76 39.41
C VAL A 12 71.25 76.38 39.26
N PHE A 13 72.19 77.23 39.68
CA PHE A 13 73.63 77.02 39.53
C PHE A 13 74.32 76.89 40.90
N PRO A 14 74.44 75.67 41.46
CA PRO A 14 75.17 75.46 42.71
C PRO A 14 76.70 75.61 42.52
N PRO A 15 77.44 76.01 43.57
CA PRO A 15 78.90 75.93 43.56
C PRO A 15 79.35 74.46 43.46
N ARG A 16 80.38 74.19 42.65
CA ARG A 16 80.93 72.84 42.45
C ARG A 16 81.43 72.28 43.77
N LYS A 17 80.99 71.06 44.12
CA LYS A 17 81.49 70.37 45.32
C LYS A 17 82.91 69.86 45.09
N ALA A 18 83.74 69.83 46.13
CA ALA A 18 85.09 69.28 46.05
C ALA A 18 85.03 67.81 45.58
N GLY A 19 85.75 67.48 44.51
CA GLY A 19 85.78 66.11 43.93
C GLY A 19 84.64 65.76 42.95
N GLN A 20 83.67 66.64 42.70
CA GLN A 20 82.61 66.41 41.71
C GLN A 20 83.19 66.36 40.30
N THR A 21 82.77 65.43 39.43
CA THR A 21 83.19 65.40 38.02
C THR A 21 82.31 66.32 37.16
N ASP A 22 82.80 66.73 35.98
CA ASP A 22 82.04 67.63 35.10
C ASP A 22 80.75 66.98 34.56
N GLY A 23 80.76 65.65 34.38
CA GLY A 23 79.57 64.88 34.03
C GLY A 23 78.51 64.89 35.15
N ASP A 24 78.93 64.77 36.40
CA ASP A 24 78.02 64.81 37.56
C ASP A 24 77.46 66.22 37.79
N LEU A 25 78.28 67.25 37.56
CA LEU A 25 77.83 68.64 37.62
C LEU A 25 76.80 68.93 36.51
N ARG A 26 77.02 68.41 35.28
CA ARG A 26 76.08 68.55 34.16
C ARG A 26 74.75 67.85 34.46
N LYS A 27 74.77 66.68 35.07
CA LYS A 27 73.55 65.97 35.52
C LYS A 27 72.80 66.77 36.58
N GLU A 28 73.50 67.35 37.56
CA GLU A 28 72.87 68.18 38.60
C GLU A 28 72.27 69.47 38.03
N LEU A 29 72.93 70.11 37.07
CA LEU A 29 72.42 71.30 36.37
C LEU A 29 71.19 70.98 35.51
N ASN A 30 71.20 69.86 34.78
CA ASN A 30 70.05 69.42 34.00
C ASN A 30 68.84 69.10 34.90
N ALA A 31 69.07 68.46 36.06
CA ALA A 31 68.02 68.18 37.04
C ALA A 31 67.40 69.45 37.65
N ARG A 32 68.15 70.56 37.68
CA ARG A 32 67.69 71.88 38.14
C ARG A 32 67.16 72.78 37.02
N ASN A 33 66.92 72.22 35.83
CA ASN A 33 66.46 72.93 34.64
C ASN A 33 67.40 74.08 34.20
N ALA A 34 68.71 73.89 34.30
CA ALA A 34 69.65 74.83 33.70
C ALA A 34 69.53 74.83 32.15
N PRO A 35 69.76 75.97 31.47
CA PRO A 35 69.70 76.03 30.01
C PRO A 35 70.66 75.03 29.36
N ARG A 36 70.19 74.28 28.36
CA ARG A 36 70.98 73.24 27.66
C ARG A 36 72.25 73.79 26.99
N ASP A 37 72.25 75.07 26.63
CA ASP A 37 73.36 75.76 25.97
C ASP A 37 74.40 76.34 26.94
N SER A 38 74.38 75.95 28.22
CA SER A 38 75.42 76.33 29.19
C SER A 38 76.70 75.50 28.98
N THR A 39 77.87 76.14 28.95
CA THR A 39 79.19 75.47 28.85
C THR A 39 79.92 75.56 30.18
N ILE A 40 80.48 74.46 30.66
CA ILE A 40 81.32 74.43 31.87
C ILE A 40 82.74 74.78 31.43
N LEU A 41 83.26 75.91 31.88
CA LEU A 41 84.64 76.32 31.65
C LEU A 41 85.48 76.07 32.89
N THR A 42 86.62 75.41 32.72
CA THR A 42 87.63 75.27 33.77
C THR A 42 88.31 76.63 34.01
N ARG A 43 88.91 76.82 35.21
CA ARG A 43 89.67 78.05 35.50
C ARG A 43 90.78 78.29 34.48
N THR A 44 91.45 77.23 34.05
CA THR A 44 92.50 77.27 33.03
C THR A 44 91.98 77.69 31.65
N GLU A 45 90.81 77.24 31.24
CA GLU A 45 90.21 77.67 29.96
C GLU A 45 89.72 79.13 30.05
N LEU A 46 89.21 79.54 31.20
CA LEU A 46 88.86 80.94 31.47
C LEU A 46 90.08 81.86 31.42
N ASP A 47 91.22 81.40 31.94
CA ASP A 47 92.48 82.15 31.89
C ASP A 47 93.05 82.20 30.46
N ILE A 48 92.93 81.13 29.68
CA ILE A 48 93.29 81.12 28.24
C ILE A 48 92.43 82.11 27.44
N ILE A 49 91.12 82.14 27.69
CA ILE A 49 90.19 83.07 27.02
C ILE A 49 90.49 84.51 27.46
N ARG A 50 90.80 84.75 28.74
CA ARG A 50 91.23 86.06 29.23
C ARG A 50 92.54 86.52 28.61
N ASP A 51 93.51 85.62 28.44
CA ASP A 51 94.79 85.93 27.78
C ASP A 51 94.62 86.19 26.27
N MET A 52 93.65 85.53 25.61
CA MET A 52 93.26 85.83 24.22
C MET A 52 92.58 87.21 24.09
N ILE A 53 91.69 87.56 25.03
CA ILE A 53 91.01 88.88 25.05
C ILE A 53 92.00 90.01 25.40
N ALA A 54 93.03 89.73 26.21
CA ALA A 54 94.09 90.68 26.57
C ALA A 54 95.11 90.94 25.43
N GLY A 55 94.88 90.45 24.20
CA GLY A 55 95.64 90.84 23.01
C GLY A 55 97.08 90.31 22.95
N LYS A 56 97.42 89.26 23.69
CA LYS A 56 98.72 88.60 23.56
C LYS A 56 98.72 87.66 22.36
N ASN A 57 99.24 88.14 21.23
CA ASN A 57 99.51 87.33 20.04
C ASN A 57 100.65 86.32 20.30
N ILE A 58 100.30 85.06 20.60
CA ILE A 58 101.24 83.94 20.81
C ILE A 58 101.40 83.06 19.55
N MET A 59 100.76 83.41 18.42
CA MET A 59 100.66 82.49 17.28
C MET A 59 101.83 82.46 16.28
N THR A 60 102.95 83.15 16.51
CA THR A 60 104.01 83.20 15.48
C THR A 60 105.38 82.67 15.92
N THR A 61 105.64 82.50 17.22
CA THR A 61 106.95 82.07 17.72
C THR A 61 106.99 80.67 18.32
N LEU A 62 105.86 80.06 18.68
CA LEU A 62 105.82 78.66 19.14
C LEU A 62 105.66 77.62 18.01
N ILE A 63 105.14 78.00 16.85
CA ILE A 63 104.82 77.07 15.75
C ILE A 63 106.09 76.54 15.06
N LYS A 64 107.19 77.31 14.99
CA LYS A 64 108.42 76.84 14.31
C LYS A 64 109.28 75.85 15.10
N SER A 65 109.24 75.86 16.44
CA SER A 65 110.02 74.91 17.26
C SER A 65 109.24 73.64 17.62
N THR A 66 107.92 73.73 17.77
CA THR A 66 107.06 72.56 18.03
C THR A 66 106.72 71.76 16.78
N VAL A 67 106.79 72.32 15.57
CA VAL A 67 106.51 71.56 14.34
C VAL A 67 107.68 70.66 13.94
N ARG A 68 108.95 71.04 14.17
CA ARG A 68 110.11 70.19 13.82
C ARG A 68 110.32 69.01 14.78
N SER A 69 110.13 69.17 16.09
CA SER A 69 110.18 68.03 17.01
C SER A 69 108.93 67.14 16.94
N ARG A 70 107.79 67.69 16.46
CA ARG A 70 106.60 66.90 16.17
C ARG A 70 106.68 66.17 14.83
N THR A 71 107.44 66.60 13.83
CA THR A 71 107.57 65.84 12.57
C THR A 71 108.44 64.61 12.73
N GLU A 72 109.59 64.69 13.40
CA GLU A 72 110.43 63.50 13.62
C GLU A 72 109.77 62.49 14.58
N ALA A 73 109.23 62.97 15.71
CA ALA A 73 108.50 62.09 16.64
C ALA A 73 107.11 61.64 16.13
N ALA A 74 106.56 62.28 15.08
CA ALA A 74 105.37 61.78 14.39
C ALA A 74 105.75 60.83 13.25
N GLU A 75 106.84 61.07 12.53
CA GLU A 75 107.36 60.17 11.49
C GLU A 75 107.92 58.88 12.08
N GLU A 76 108.58 58.90 13.24
CA GLU A 76 108.94 57.69 13.99
C GLU A 76 107.72 56.94 14.52
N ARG A 77 106.67 57.66 14.92
CA ARG A 77 105.39 57.02 15.29
C ARG A 77 104.69 56.44 14.07
N LYS A 78 104.79 57.10 12.91
CA LYS A 78 104.23 56.64 11.64
C LYS A 78 105.01 55.43 11.12
N ARG A 79 106.34 55.42 11.25
CA ARG A 79 107.20 54.26 10.96
C ARG A 79 106.94 53.12 11.92
N ARG A 80 106.87 53.35 13.23
CA ARG A 80 106.49 52.29 14.19
C ARG A 80 105.07 51.77 13.94
N MET A 81 104.13 52.63 13.54
CA MET A 81 102.77 52.22 13.18
C MET A 81 102.76 51.43 11.86
N GLN A 82 103.60 51.80 10.89
CA GLN A 82 103.80 51.04 9.65
C GLN A 82 104.49 49.70 9.90
N GLU A 83 105.52 49.66 10.74
CA GLU A 83 106.20 48.43 11.16
C GLU A 83 105.24 47.53 11.95
N PHE A 84 104.41 48.06 12.84
CA PHE A 84 103.35 47.29 13.52
C PHE A 84 102.26 46.82 12.54
N ASP A 85 101.86 47.62 11.55
CA ASP A 85 100.90 47.22 10.51
C ASP A 85 101.50 46.17 9.56
N ASP A 86 102.79 46.29 9.24
CA ASP A 86 103.53 45.37 8.38
C ASP A 86 103.81 44.06 9.12
N GLU A 87 104.18 44.09 10.41
CA GLU A 87 104.28 42.91 11.27
C GLU A 87 102.91 42.24 11.47
N ARG A 88 101.82 43.02 11.61
CA ARG A 88 100.45 42.48 11.69
C ARG A 88 99.99 41.85 10.37
N ARG A 89 100.43 42.38 9.22
CA ARG A 89 100.23 41.78 7.89
C ARG A 89 101.07 40.53 7.68
N LEU A 90 102.35 40.55 8.07
CA LEU A 90 103.28 39.42 7.97
C LEU A 90 102.88 38.24 8.86
N HIS A 91 102.36 38.51 10.05
CA HIS A 91 101.83 37.49 10.97
C HIS A 91 100.38 37.07 10.68
N GLY A 92 99.81 37.48 9.53
CA GLY A 92 98.51 37.02 9.06
C GLY A 92 97.31 37.49 9.89
N GLY A 93 97.45 38.62 10.59
CA GLY A 93 96.42 39.23 11.45
C GLY A 93 95.59 40.30 10.76
N GLY A 94 95.24 40.12 9.48
CA GLY A 94 94.15 40.88 8.88
C GLY A 94 92.81 40.30 9.35
N ASP A 95 91.92 41.13 9.88
CA ASP A 95 90.54 40.73 10.15
C ASP A 95 89.90 40.32 8.81
N LYS A 96 89.80 39.01 8.56
CA LYS A 96 89.13 38.46 7.38
C LYS A 96 87.70 39.01 7.35
N SER A 97 87.24 39.49 6.20
CA SER A 97 85.85 39.94 6.06
C SER A 97 84.91 38.77 6.34
N LEU A 98 83.68 39.05 6.80
CA LEU A 98 82.65 38.01 6.99
C LEU A 98 82.43 37.20 5.71
N GLU A 99 82.48 37.85 4.54
CA GLU A 99 82.42 37.22 3.22
C GLU A 99 83.58 36.25 2.97
N ASP A 100 84.81 36.60 3.39
CA ASP A 100 85.98 35.73 3.21
C ASP A 100 85.89 34.47 4.08
N ILE A 101 85.31 34.57 5.28
CA ILE A 101 85.09 33.44 6.18
C ILE A 101 84.00 32.51 5.63
N GLU A 102 82.92 33.07 5.07
CA GLU A 102 81.87 32.31 4.41
C GLU A 102 82.38 31.59 3.16
N GLU A 103 83.19 32.27 2.32
CA GLU A 103 83.84 31.64 1.17
C GLU A 103 84.79 30.52 1.58
N GLU A 104 85.58 30.70 2.64
CA GLU A 104 86.46 29.65 3.17
C GLU A 104 85.66 28.45 3.69
N GLN A 105 84.52 28.67 4.33
CA GLN A 105 83.62 27.60 4.77
C GLN A 105 82.98 26.86 3.60
N GLN A 106 82.49 27.58 2.59
CA GLN A 106 81.94 26.96 1.38
C GLN A 106 83.01 26.15 0.66
N ARG A 107 84.23 26.68 0.51
CA ARG A 107 85.37 25.95 -0.07
C ARG A 107 85.67 24.68 0.73
N ARG A 108 85.66 24.74 2.06
CA ARG A 108 85.82 23.54 2.91
C ARG A 108 84.70 22.53 2.70
N LEU A 109 83.44 22.95 2.71
CA LEU A 109 82.29 22.08 2.45
C LEU A 109 82.36 21.43 1.06
N HIS A 110 82.79 22.18 0.05
CA HIS A 110 82.99 21.66 -1.30
C HIS A 110 84.14 20.65 -1.35
N LEU A 111 85.25 20.92 -0.67
CA LEU A 111 86.38 19.99 -0.56
C LEU A 111 85.98 18.72 0.19
N ASP A 112 85.22 18.83 1.28
CA ASP A 112 84.78 17.68 2.07
C ASP A 112 83.72 16.86 1.32
N ARG A 113 82.83 17.52 0.57
CA ARG A 113 81.91 16.84 -0.34
C ARG A 113 82.65 16.15 -1.48
N ALA A 114 83.69 16.78 -2.04
CA ALA A 114 84.51 16.18 -3.08
C ALA A 114 85.27 14.95 -2.56
N LYS A 115 85.83 15.04 -1.34
CA LYS A 115 86.43 13.89 -0.65
C LYS A 115 85.41 12.77 -0.42
N ALA A 116 84.22 13.08 0.08
CA ALA A 116 83.17 12.09 0.28
C ALA A 116 82.75 11.39 -1.02
N LEU A 117 82.66 12.11 -2.14
CA LEU A 117 82.39 11.53 -3.45
C LEU A 117 83.52 10.60 -3.92
N ILE A 118 84.78 10.99 -3.67
CA ILE A 118 85.94 10.13 -3.96
C ILE A 118 85.89 8.88 -3.08
N ASP A 119 85.53 9.02 -1.81
CA ASP A 119 85.41 7.92 -0.87
C ASP A 119 84.27 6.95 -1.25
N GLU A 120 83.16 7.46 -1.82
CA GLU A 120 82.07 6.63 -2.35
C GLU A 120 82.46 5.82 -3.60
N GLU A 121 83.52 6.20 -4.32
CA GLU A 121 83.98 5.46 -5.50
C GLU A 121 84.75 4.17 -5.15
N PHE A 122 85.24 4.02 -3.92
CA PHE A 122 85.91 2.80 -3.45
C PHE A 122 84.97 1.58 -3.51
N GLU A 123 85.47 0.43 -3.96
CA GLU A 123 84.68 -0.79 -4.16
C GLU A 123 84.02 -1.29 -2.87
N ASP A 124 84.74 -1.24 -1.74
CA ASP A 124 84.21 -1.65 -0.43
C ASP A 124 83.02 -0.76 0.01
N VAL A 125 83.10 0.54 -0.25
CA VAL A 125 82.03 1.50 0.08
C VAL A 125 80.81 1.27 -0.80
N LYS A 126 81.00 0.95 -2.09
CA LYS A 126 79.91 0.52 -2.98
C LYS A 126 79.26 -0.77 -2.52
N ALA A 127 80.03 -1.75 -2.05
CA ALA A 127 79.50 -2.99 -1.49
C ALA A 127 78.67 -2.72 -0.21
N MET A 128 79.14 -1.86 0.69
CA MET A 128 78.38 -1.43 1.87
C MET A 128 77.09 -0.68 1.47
N ASN A 129 77.14 0.21 0.47
CA ASN A 129 75.98 0.93 -0.04
C ASN A 129 74.93 -0.02 -0.65
N ASN A 130 75.35 -1.10 -1.32
CA ASN A 130 74.44 -2.15 -1.80
C ASN A 130 73.74 -2.86 -0.63
N ILE A 131 74.47 -3.27 0.40
CA ILE A 131 73.89 -3.89 1.60
C ILE A 131 72.89 -2.94 2.29
N VAL A 132 73.24 -1.67 2.45
CA VAL A 132 72.34 -0.66 3.03
C VAL A 132 71.07 -0.52 2.18
N THR A 133 71.19 -0.56 0.85
CA THR A 133 70.04 -0.49 -0.06
C THR A 133 69.16 -1.73 0.05
N GLU A 134 69.76 -2.92 0.13
CA GLU A 134 69.03 -4.17 0.36
C GLU A 134 68.29 -4.17 1.70
N VAL A 135 68.94 -3.73 2.78
CA VAL A 135 68.32 -3.60 4.11
C VAL A 135 67.16 -2.59 4.09
N LYS A 136 67.30 -1.46 3.40
CA LYS A 136 66.20 -0.50 3.20
C LYS A 136 65.02 -1.14 2.47
N CYS A 137 65.28 -1.91 1.41
CA CYS A 137 64.25 -2.64 0.68
C CYS A 137 63.55 -3.69 1.56
N ILE A 138 64.30 -4.43 2.38
CA ILE A 138 63.76 -5.41 3.33
C ILE A 138 62.88 -4.71 4.38
N ALA A 139 63.34 -3.60 4.96
CA ALA A 139 62.57 -2.85 5.94
C ALA A 139 61.22 -2.33 5.37
N VAL A 140 61.23 -1.82 4.14
CA VAL A 140 60.01 -1.40 3.44
C VAL A 140 59.10 -2.61 3.15
N ARG A 141 59.67 -3.73 2.73
CA ARG A 141 58.92 -4.97 2.48
C ARG A 141 58.24 -5.47 3.75
N ASP A 142 58.94 -5.46 4.88
CA ASP A 142 58.40 -5.90 6.17
C ASP A 142 57.27 -4.98 6.63
N ALA A 143 57.42 -3.67 6.45
CA ALA A 143 56.35 -2.70 6.71
C ALA A 143 55.12 -2.96 5.83
N GLN A 144 55.30 -3.22 4.52
CA GLN A 144 54.22 -3.56 3.60
C GLN A 144 53.54 -4.88 3.97
N MET A 145 54.31 -5.88 4.41
CA MET A 145 53.77 -7.18 4.86
C MET A 145 52.91 -7.01 6.12
N MET A 146 53.34 -6.18 7.07
CA MET A 146 52.56 -5.85 8.27
C MET A 146 51.28 -5.08 7.91
N GLU A 147 51.37 -4.10 7.00
CA GLU A 147 50.19 -3.36 6.53
C GLU A 147 49.19 -4.29 5.83
N LYS A 148 49.67 -5.20 4.97
CA LYS A 148 48.82 -6.19 4.29
C LYS A 148 48.12 -7.12 5.27
N LYS A 149 48.80 -7.55 6.35
CA LYS A 149 48.18 -8.34 7.42
C LYS A 149 47.07 -7.55 8.12
N ARG A 150 47.34 -6.30 8.50
CA ARG A 150 46.34 -5.41 9.12
C ARG A 150 45.12 -5.21 8.23
N ARG A 151 45.32 -4.90 6.94
CA ARG A 151 44.22 -4.76 5.97
C ARG A 151 43.37 -6.03 5.87
N LYS A 152 44.01 -7.21 5.89
CA LYS A 152 43.29 -8.49 5.85
C LYS A 152 42.50 -8.77 7.14
N GLU A 153 43.00 -8.33 8.28
CA GLU A 153 42.28 -8.43 9.55
C GLU A 153 41.06 -7.49 9.58
N GLU A 154 41.22 -6.27 9.10
CA GLU A 154 40.12 -5.29 8.94
C GLU A 154 39.05 -5.78 7.96
N GLU A 155 39.45 -6.35 6.82
CA GLU A 155 38.55 -6.93 5.84
C GLU A 155 37.74 -8.09 6.44
N LYS A 156 38.38 -8.98 7.20
CA LYS A 156 37.69 -10.07 7.91
C LYS A 156 36.71 -9.60 8.98
N GLU A 157 37.04 -8.54 9.70
CA GLU A 157 36.13 -7.95 10.69
C GLU A 157 34.91 -7.34 9.97
N TYR A 158 35.14 -6.64 8.86
CA TYR A 158 34.05 -6.07 8.06
C TYR A 158 33.17 -7.16 7.44
N GLU A 159 33.75 -8.24 6.91
CA GLU A 159 33.01 -9.42 6.43
C GLU A 159 32.15 -10.02 7.55
N ARG A 160 32.70 -10.20 8.76
CA ARG A 160 31.92 -10.69 9.92
C ARG A 160 30.75 -9.77 10.26
N GLN A 161 30.97 -8.47 10.30
CA GLN A 161 29.90 -7.50 10.57
C GLN A 161 28.81 -7.54 9.49
N MET A 162 29.20 -7.70 8.22
CA MET A 162 28.26 -7.83 7.10
C MET A 162 27.44 -9.12 7.20
N ASP A 163 28.09 -10.25 7.53
CA ASP A 163 27.42 -11.54 7.73
C ASP A 163 26.42 -11.47 8.89
N GLU A 164 26.79 -10.83 10.00
CA GLU A 164 25.88 -10.59 11.14
C GLU A 164 24.66 -9.76 10.72
N MET A 165 24.88 -8.68 9.96
CA MET A 165 23.80 -7.85 9.44
C MET A 165 22.87 -8.62 8.50
N MET A 166 23.43 -9.45 7.61
CA MET A 166 22.67 -10.31 6.70
C MET A 166 21.83 -11.34 7.47
N VAL A 167 22.38 -11.96 8.51
CA VAL A 167 21.65 -12.92 9.38
C VAL A 167 20.52 -12.21 10.13
N LEU A 168 20.75 -11.00 10.63
CA LEU A 168 19.71 -10.20 11.28
C LEU A 168 18.56 -9.85 10.32
N GLU A 169 18.87 -9.47 9.09
CA GLU A 169 17.83 -9.21 8.07
C GLU A 169 17.08 -10.48 7.68
N ALA A 170 17.76 -11.62 7.52
CA ALA A 170 17.13 -12.90 7.27
C ALA A 170 16.16 -13.29 8.42
N ASN A 171 16.60 -13.13 9.67
CA ASN A 171 15.75 -13.38 10.84
C ASN A 171 14.54 -12.44 10.91
N LYS A 172 14.71 -11.16 10.57
CA LYS A 172 13.58 -10.21 10.47
C LYS A 172 12.60 -10.62 9.39
N ALA A 173 13.09 -11.03 8.22
CA ALA A 173 12.24 -11.51 7.14
C ALA A 173 11.45 -12.76 7.57
N GLN A 174 12.13 -13.72 8.21
CA GLN A 174 11.49 -14.92 8.75
C GLN A 174 10.42 -14.58 9.79
N HIS A 175 10.69 -13.66 10.72
CA HIS A 175 9.70 -13.20 11.69
C HIS A 175 8.45 -12.61 11.02
N ILE A 176 8.62 -11.83 9.94
CA ILE A 176 7.48 -11.29 9.18
C ILE A 176 6.66 -12.42 8.53
N TYR A 177 7.31 -13.45 8.00
CA TYR A 177 6.60 -14.61 7.45
C TYR A 177 5.84 -15.39 8.53
N GLU A 178 6.45 -15.61 9.69
CA GLU A 178 5.82 -16.29 10.83
C GLU A 178 4.59 -15.51 11.33
N GLU A 179 4.68 -14.19 11.45
CA GLU A 179 3.54 -13.33 11.84
C GLU A 179 2.41 -13.39 10.80
N ARG A 180 2.74 -13.39 9.50
CA ARG A 180 1.73 -13.58 8.43
C ARG A 180 1.05 -14.94 8.54
N GLU A 181 1.80 -15.99 8.82
CA GLU A 181 1.25 -17.34 8.99
C GLU A 181 0.37 -17.44 10.25
N ARG A 182 0.76 -16.80 11.35
CA ARG A 182 -0.05 -16.67 12.56
C ARG A 182 -1.38 -15.99 12.26
N HIS A 183 -1.37 -14.85 11.59
CA HIS A 183 -2.58 -14.16 11.18
C HIS A 183 -3.48 -15.01 10.27
N GLN A 184 -2.90 -15.78 9.34
CA GLN A 184 -3.66 -16.72 8.52
C GLN A 184 -4.30 -17.83 9.37
N LYS A 185 -3.54 -18.43 10.29
CA LYS A 185 -4.05 -19.47 11.21
C LYS A 185 -5.16 -18.93 12.09
N GLU A 186 -5.02 -17.73 12.63
CA GLU A 186 -6.07 -17.05 13.41
C GLU A 186 -7.31 -16.74 12.57
N GLY A 187 -7.13 -16.26 11.34
CA GLY A 187 -8.21 -16.05 10.37
C GLY A 187 -8.97 -17.35 10.09
N CYS A 188 -8.25 -18.44 9.82
CA CYS A 188 -8.85 -19.77 9.65
C CYS A 188 -9.62 -20.23 10.89
N LYS A 189 -9.07 -20.04 12.10
CA LYS A 189 -9.78 -20.38 13.35
C LYS A 189 -11.07 -19.58 13.51
N LYS A 190 -11.03 -18.27 13.24
CA LYS A 190 -12.23 -17.40 13.28
C LYS A 190 -13.27 -17.85 12.26
N ASN A 191 -12.86 -18.13 11.02
CA ASN A 191 -13.75 -18.61 9.96
C ASN A 191 -14.39 -19.96 10.33
N ILE A 192 -13.60 -20.91 10.86
CA ILE A 192 -14.11 -22.19 11.35
C ILE A 192 -15.13 -21.98 12.48
N ALA A 193 -14.85 -21.07 13.43
CA ALA A 193 -15.79 -20.76 14.51
C ALA A 193 -17.12 -20.21 13.98
N VAL A 194 -17.08 -19.30 13.00
CA VAL A 194 -18.28 -18.77 12.33
C VAL A 194 -19.06 -19.88 11.61
N ILE A 195 -18.37 -20.77 10.89
CA ILE A 195 -19.02 -21.89 10.19
C ILE A 195 -19.68 -22.85 11.19
N LYS A 196 -19.03 -23.13 12.33
CA LYS A 196 -19.62 -23.96 13.39
C LYS A 196 -20.90 -23.32 13.95
N ALA A 197 -20.85 -22.03 14.27
CA ALA A 197 -22.03 -21.30 14.73
C ALA A 197 -23.17 -21.33 13.69
N GLN A 198 -22.85 -21.13 12.40
CA GLN A 198 -23.84 -21.23 11.32
C GLN A 198 -24.44 -22.64 11.18
N LEU A 199 -23.65 -23.68 11.45
CA LEU A 199 -24.14 -25.07 11.42
C LEU A 199 -25.07 -25.33 12.61
N GLU A 200 -24.69 -24.88 13.79
CA GLU A 200 -25.52 -24.95 15.01
C GLU A 200 -26.85 -24.20 14.79
N ASP A 201 -26.82 -22.98 14.23
CA ASP A 201 -28.04 -22.23 13.89
C ASP A 201 -28.95 -22.99 12.92
N ARG A 202 -28.37 -23.63 11.89
CA ARG A 202 -29.12 -24.46 10.93
C ARG A 202 -29.70 -25.71 11.57
N GLU A 203 -28.99 -26.33 12.51
CA GLU A 203 -29.50 -27.47 13.28
C GLU A 203 -30.66 -27.04 14.18
N MET A 204 -30.55 -25.90 14.86
CA MET A 204 -31.63 -25.32 15.66
C MET A 204 -32.86 -24.99 14.80
N ASP A 205 -32.67 -24.43 13.61
CA ASP A 205 -33.77 -24.18 12.68
C ASP A 205 -34.41 -25.47 12.15
N ARG A 206 -33.62 -26.53 11.95
CA ARG A 206 -34.14 -27.86 11.60
C ARG A 206 -34.99 -28.42 12.74
N ILE A 207 -34.52 -28.31 13.99
CA ILE A 207 -35.28 -28.74 15.17
C ILE A 207 -36.58 -27.95 15.28
N ARG A 208 -36.55 -26.62 15.19
CA ARG A 208 -37.77 -25.78 15.22
C ARG A 208 -38.78 -26.16 14.14
N LYS A 209 -38.32 -26.46 12.92
CA LYS A 209 -39.22 -26.92 11.84
C LYS A 209 -39.86 -28.26 12.16
N LEU A 210 -39.11 -29.19 12.75
CA LEU A 210 -39.66 -30.46 13.19
C LEU A 210 -40.67 -30.27 14.33
N GLU A 211 -40.41 -29.38 15.28
CA GLU A 211 -41.35 -29.02 16.35
C GLU A 211 -42.66 -28.43 15.78
N VAL A 212 -42.56 -27.51 14.81
CA VAL A 212 -43.75 -26.95 14.14
C VAL A 212 -44.53 -28.04 13.42
N GLN A 213 -43.86 -28.93 12.68
CA GLN A 213 -44.51 -30.04 12.01
C GLN A 213 -45.20 -31.00 13.00
N GLN A 214 -44.58 -31.27 14.15
CA GLN A 214 -45.20 -32.07 15.21
C GLN A 214 -46.43 -31.37 15.79
N GLN A 215 -46.36 -30.06 16.05
CA GLN A 215 -47.51 -29.29 16.52
C GLN A 215 -48.65 -29.28 15.50
N GLU A 216 -48.35 -29.14 14.21
CA GLU A 216 -49.33 -29.23 13.12
C GLU A 216 -49.97 -30.63 13.04
N GLN A 217 -49.16 -31.70 13.17
CA GLN A 217 -49.65 -33.07 13.21
C GLN A 217 -50.57 -33.31 14.41
N GLU A 218 -50.20 -32.86 15.61
CA GLU A 218 -51.04 -32.96 16.80
C GLU A 218 -52.33 -32.16 16.65
N ALA A 219 -52.27 -30.96 16.06
CA ALA A 219 -53.46 -30.15 15.80
C ALA A 219 -54.39 -30.82 14.79
N MET A 220 -53.84 -31.45 13.75
CA MET A 220 -54.58 -32.24 12.78
C MET A 220 -55.25 -33.45 13.44
N VAL A 221 -54.52 -34.21 14.27
CA VAL A 221 -55.08 -35.35 15.01
C VAL A 221 -56.23 -34.90 15.91
N ARG A 222 -56.03 -33.83 16.71
CA ARG A 222 -57.08 -33.24 17.54
C ARG A 222 -58.30 -32.77 16.74
N HIS A 223 -58.10 -32.32 15.50
CA HIS A 223 -59.21 -31.95 14.62
C HIS A 223 -59.96 -33.18 14.11
N ILE A 224 -59.24 -34.23 13.69
CA ILE A 224 -59.83 -35.51 13.25
C ILE A 224 -60.61 -36.16 14.40
N GLU A 225 -60.09 -36.13 15.63
CA GLU A 225 -60.79 -36.66 16.81
C GLU A 225 -62.10 -35.92 17.06
N ARG A 226 -62.11 -34.58 17.02
CA ARG A 226 -63.34 -33.79 17.12
C ARG A 226 -64.35 -34.13 16.03
N LEU A 227 -63.91 -34.28 14.79
CA LEU A 227 -64.80 -34.70 13.68
C LEU A 227 -65.38 -36.10 13.92
N ARG A 228 -64.57 -37.04 14.43
CA ARG A 228 -65.05 -38.39 14.78
C ARG A 228 -66.08 -38.36 15.92
N GLU A 229 -65.88 -37.50 16.93
CA GLU A 229 -66.84 -37.31 18.02
C GLU A 229 -68.16 -36.70 17.51
N GLU A 230 -68.07 -35.69 16.63
CA GLU A 230 -69.24 -35.08 15.98
C GLU A 230 -70.00 -36.09 15.12
N GLU A 231 -69.30 -36.89 14.30
CA GLU A 231 -69.90 -37.96 13.50
C GLU A 231 -70.56 -39.04 14.37
N ALA A 232 -69.93 -39.42 15.48
CA ALA A 232 -70.50 -40.37 16.43
C ALA A 232 -71.78 -39.81 17.09
N ALA A 233 -71.77 -38.53 17.48
CA ALA A 233 -72.92 -37.84 18.04
C ALA A 233 -74.06 -37.72 17.02
N GLU A 234 -73.76 -37.38 15.76
CA GLU A 234 -74.74 -37.38 14.68
C GLU A 234 -75.33 -38.77 14.43
N LYS A 235 -74.49 -39.81 14.42
CA LYS A 235 -74.95 -41.19 14.25
C LYS A 235 -75.89 -41.60 15.37
N LEU A 236 -75.59 -41.24 16.62
CA LEU A 236 -76.48 -41.48 17.76
C LEU A 236 -77.81 -40.72 17.60
N ARG A 237 -77.77 -39.43 17.24
CA ARG A 237 -78.98 -38.64 16.97
C ARG A 237 -79.83 -39.23 15.85
N ARG A 238 -79.21 -39.72 14.77
CA ARG A 238 -79.92 -40.41 13.67
C ARG A 238 -80.55 -41.71 14.14
N GLN A 239 -79.86 -42.49 14.98
CA GLN A 239 -80.41 -43.71 15.57
C GLN A 239 -81.60 -43.41 16.50
N GLU A 240 -81.50 -42.39 17.35
CA GLU A 240 -82.59 -41.94 18.22
C GLU A 240 -83.78 -41.43 17.42
N ALA A 241 -83.55 -40.62 16.38
CA ALA A 241 -84.59 -40.16 15.47
C ALA A 241 -85.27 -41.33 14.74
N ALA A 242 -84.49 -42.31 14.26
CA ALA A 242 -85.03 -43.52 13.64
C ALA A 242 -85.85 -44.37 14.62
N ARG A 243 -85.41 -44.49 15.89
CA ARG A 243 -86.18 -45.18 16.94
C ARG A 243 -87.50 -44.47 17.22
N ARG A 244 -87.49 -43.14 17.37
CA ARG A 244 -88.72 -42.35 17.56
C ARG A 244 -89.70 -42.51 16.40
N LEU A 245 -89.21 -42.43 15.17
CA LEU A 245 -90.04 -42.68 13.98
C LEU A 245 -90.63 -44.10 13.95
N MET A 246 -89.87 -45.10 14.43
CA MET A 246 -90.36 -46.47 14.53
C MET A 246 -91.40 -46.64 15.64
N GLU A 247 -91.23 -45.98 16.78
CA GLU A 247 -92.21 -45.92 17.87
C GLU A 247 -93.51 -45.22 17.42
N ASP A 248 -93.40 -44.09 16.75
CA ASP A 248 -94.55 -43.36 16.17
C ASP A 248 -95.29 -44.22 15.15
N ALA A 249 -94.56 -44.93 14.28
CA ALA A 249 -95.16 -45.86 13.31
C ALA A 249 -95.82 -47.07 14.00
N ALA A 250 -95.28 -47.57 15.11
CA ALA A 250 -95.87 -48.65 15.89
C ALA A 250 -97.16 -48.20 16.59
N LEU A 251 -97.16 -46.99 17.16
CA LEU A 251 -98.35 -46.38 17.76
C LEU A 251 -99.45 -46.17 16.72
N ALA A 252 -99.13 -45.57 15.57
CA ALA A 252 -100.09 -45.38 14.48
C ALA A 252 -100.66 -46.71 13.96
N ASN A 253 -99.83 -47.76 13.84
CA ASN A 253 -100.30 -49.10 13.49
C ASN A 253 -101.21 -49.70 14.57
N ALA A 254 -100.88 -49.53 15.86
CA ALA A 254 -101.70 -50.01 16.96
C ALA A 254 -103.06 -49.30 17.01
N GLU A 255 -103.09 -47.98 16.81
CA GLU A 255 -104.31 -47.19 16.67
C GLU A 255 -105.15 -47.66 15.47
N GLN A 256 -104.52 -47.91 14.33
CA GLN A 256 -105.21 -48.43 13.13
C GLN A 256 -105.80 -49.83 13.35
N ILE A 257 -105.12 -50.70 14.11
CA ILE A 257 -105.66 -52.00 14.51
C ILE A 257 -106.85 -51.82 15.45
N GLN A 258 -106.80 -50.91 16.42
CA GLN A 258 -107.93 -50.64 17.30
C GLN A 258 -109.14 -50.06 16.55
N LEU A 259 -108.91 -49.16 15.60
CA LEU A 259 -109.97 -48.63 14.73
C LEU A 259 -110.64 -49.75 13.92
N LYS A 260 -109.85 -50.66 13.33
CA LYS A 260 -110.39 -51.83 12.62
C LYS A 260 -111.19 -52.75 13.54
N LYS A 261 -110.74 -52.99 14.77
CA LYS A 261 -111.50 -53.77 15.76
C LYS A 261 -112.82 -53.11 16.13
N ARG A 262 -112.83 -51.79 16.36
CA ARG A 262 -114.06 -51.02 16.62
C ARG A 262 -115.02 -51.07 15.44
N GLN A 263 -114.51 -51.00 14.21
CA GLN A 263 -115.33 -51.18 13.00
C GLN A 263 -115.94 -52.58 12.95
N GLN A 264 -115.17 -53.63 13.23
CA GLN A 264 -115.67 -55.01 13.30
C GLN A 264 -116.72 -55.21 14.41
N GLU A 265 -116.55 -54.57 15.57
CA GLU A 265 -117.53 -54.61 16.66
C GLU A 265 -118.85 -53.93 16.26
N LEU A 266 -118.78 -52.79 15.57
CA LEU A 266 -119.95 -52.11 15.02
C LEU A 266 -120.65 -52.95 13.93
N GLU A 267 -119.90 -53.57 13.02
CA GLU A 267 -120.44 -54.51 12.02
C GLU A 267 -121.15 -55.69 12.69
N LEU A 268 -120.56 -56.27 13.75
CA LEU A 268 -121.18 -57.34 14.55
C LEU A 268 -122.45 -56.88 15.27
N GLU A 269 -122.52 -55.63 15.73
CA GLU A 269 -123.73 -55.06 16.33
C GLU A 269 -124.82 -54.79 15.29
N GLU A 270 -124.45 -54.30 14.11
CA GLU A 270 -125.37 -54.14 12.98
C GLU A 270 -125.91 -55.49 12.52
N ASP A 271 -125.06 -56.52 12.41
CA ASP A 271 -125.47 -57.89 12.07
C ASP A 271 -126.43 -58.48 13.12
N LYS A 272 -126.21 -58.22 14.41
CA LYS A 272 -127.15 -58.62 15.48
C LYS A 272 -128.51 -57.92 15.34
N ARG A 273 -128.52 -56.62 15.02
CA ARG A 273 -129.76 -55.86 14.78
C ARG A 273 -130.50 -56.37 13.53
N VAL A 274 -129.77 -56.71 12.47
CA VAL A 274 -130.32 -57.35 11.27
C VAL A 274 -130.91 -58.71 11.60
N MET A 275 -130.21 -59.53 12.40
CA MET A 275 -130.70 -60.84 12.85
C MET A 275 -131.97 -60.74 13.69
N GLU A 276 -132.07 -59.76 14.58
CA GLU A 276 -133.27 -59.50 15.38
C GLU A 276 -134.45 -59.02 14.51
N TYR A 277 -134.18 -58.13 13.54
CA TYR A 277 -135.18 -57.69 12.57
C TYR A 277 -135.67 -58.85 11.68
N VAL A 278 -134.76 -59.73 11.24
CA VAL A 278 -135.08 -60.92 10.46
C VAL A 278 -135.90 -61.92 11.29
N LYS A 279 -135.58 -62.16 12.57
CA LYS A 279 -136.40 -63.02 13.45
C LYS A 279 -137.81 -62.47 13.64
N GLN A 280 -137.96 -61.17 13.88
CA GLN A 280 -139.27 -60.53 14.01
C GLN A 280 -140.07 -60.55 12.70
N LYS A 281 -139.39 -60.43 11.55
CA LYS A 281 -140.00 -60.59 10.23
C LYS A 281 -140.42 -62.04 9.97
N GLN A 282 -139.60 -63.01 10.33
CA GLN A 282 -139.89 -64.45 10.19
C GLN A 282 -141.07 -64.89 11.06
N GLU A 283 -141.25 -64.34 12.27
CA GLU A 283 -142.44 -64.61 13.09
C GLU A 283 -143.72 -64.02 12.50
N ARG A 284 -143.64 -62.83 11.88
CA ARG A 284 -144.76 -62.22 11.14
C ARG A 284 -145.10 -62.98 9.85
N GLU A 285 -144.08 -63.48 9.14
CA GLU A 285 -144.24 -64.29 7.93
C GLU A 285 -144.73 -65.72 8.24
N ARG A 286 -144.37 -66.31 9.39
CA ARG A 286 -144.86 -67.64 9.83
C ARG A 286 -146.37 -67.63 10.09
N LEU A 287 -146.91 -66.58 10.71
CA LEU A 287 -148.36 -66.42 10.92
C LEU A 287 -149.14 -66.20 9.60
N LEU A 288 -148.52 -65.58 8.59
CA LEU A 288 -149.09 -65.39 7.24
C LEU A 288 -148.91 -66.64 6.34
N ALA A 289 -147.90 -67.46 6.60
CA ALA A 289 -147.60 -68.68 5.84
C ALA A 289 -148.54 -69.84 6.20
N GLU A 290 -149.01 -69.94 7.44
CA GLU A 290 -149.99 -70.96 7.86
C GLU A 290 -151.37 -70.75 7.20
N GLU A 291 -151.73 -69.50 6.86
CA GLU A 291 -152.95 -69.20 6.08
C GLU A 291 -152.78 -69.42 4.56
N GLN A 292 -151.56 -69.26 4.03
CA GLN A 292 -151.29 -69.40 2.58
C GLN A 292 -150.88 -70.82 2.15
N GLN A 293 -150.45 -71.70 3.07
CA GLN A 293 -150.10 -73.09 2.77
C GLN A 293 -151.30 -73.96 2.38
N ARG A 294 -152.52 -73.63 2.82
CA ARG A 294 -153.74 -74.35 2.39
C ARG A 294 -154.17 -74.08 0.94
N ILE A 295 -153.59 -73.06 0.29
CA ILE A 295 -153.93 -72.64 -1.09
C ILE A 295 -152.77 -72.94 -2.08
N ARG A 296 -151.55 -73.17 -1.59
CA ARG A 296 -150.37 -73.44 -2.43
C ARG A 296 -150.20 -74.92 -2.82
N ASP A 297 -150.72 -75.85 -2.03
CA ASP A 297 -150.61 -77.30 -2.30
C ASP A 297 -151.47 -77.78 -3.49
N GLU A 298 -152.39 -76.96 -4.01
CA GLU A 298 -153.20 -77.28 -5.21
C GLU A 298 -152.62 -76.75 -6.54
N LYS A 299 -151.62 -75.86 -6.52
CA LYS A 299 -151.13 -75.18 -7.74
C LYS A 299 -149.64 -75.31 -8.00
N GLU A 300 -148.94 -76.19 -7.28
CA GLU A 300 -147.49 -76.38 -7.40
C GLU A 300 -147.11 -77.75 -8.02
N ARG A 301 -147.88 -78.20 -9.02
CA ARG A 301 -147.51 -79.37 -9.85
C ARG A 301 -147.29 -79.12 -11.33
N GLU A 302 -147.32 -77.88 -11.83
CA GLU A 302 -147.16 -77.67 -13.29
C GLU A 302 -146.05 -76.76 -13.81
N VAL A 303 -145.35 -75.92 -13.03
CA VAL A 303 -144.34 -75.02 -13.67
C VAL A 303 -143.06 -74.84 -12.87
N ALA A 304 -142.36 -75.96 -12.64
CA ALA A 304 -140.95 -76.01 -12.24
C ALA A 304 -140.02 -76.30 -13.46
N ARG A 305 -140.39 -75.86 -14.67
CA ARG A 305 -139.70 -76.26 -15.92
C ARG A 305 -139.18 -75.17 -16.85
N LEU A 306 -139.10 -73.89 -16.43
CA LEU A 306 -138.43 -72.84 -17.20
C LEU A 306 -137.66 -71.84 -16.31
N ARG A 307 -136.63 -72.34 -15.63
CA ARG A 307 -135.61 -71.53 -14.92
C ARG A 307 -134.22 -71.68 -15.55
N ALA A 308 -134.17 -71.92 -16.87
CA ALA A 308 -132.95 -72.21 -17.62
C ALA A 308 -132.76 -71.27 -18.82
N GLN A 309 -132.94 -69.97 -18.63
CA GLN A 309 -132.50 -68.99 -19.63
C GLN A 309 -131.92 -67.72 -18.99
N GLN A 310 -130.61 -67.76 -18.81
CA GLN A 310 -129.64 -66.66 -18.98
C GLN A 310 -129.78 -65.47 -18.01
N GLN A 311 -128.95 -65.35 -16.96
CA GLN A 311 -127.49 -65.15 -17.00
C GLN A 311 -127.08 -63.96 -17.88
N ARG A 312 -127.57 -62.77 -17.52
CA ARG A 312 -127.21 -61.46 -18.09
C ARG A 312 -127.22 -60.35 -17.02
N VAL A 313 -126.46 -60.49 -15.92
CA VAL A 313 -126.18 -59.35 -15.01
C VAL A 313 -124.82 -59.46 -14.28
N GLN A 314 -123.79 -60.07 -14.88
CA GLN A 314 -122.43 -60.01 -14.32
C GLN A 314 -121.39 -59.64 -15.39
N ASP A 315 -121.60 -58.49 -16.02
CA ASP A 315 -120.57 -57.79 -16.83
C ASP A 315 -120.88 -56.28 -16.88
N LYS A 316 -120.87 -55.62 -15.71
CA LYS A 316 -121.04 -54.16 -15.62
C LYS A 316 -120.12 -53.46 -14.60
N GLN A 317 -118.96 -54.04 -14.29
CA GLN A 317 -117.94 -53.38 -13.45
C GLN A 317 -116.52 -53.36 -14.03
N ALA A 318 -116.29 -53.92 -15.22
CA ALA A 318 -114.96 -53.90 -15.86
C ALA A 318 -114.70 -52.68 -16.77
N GLN A 319 -115.66 -51.77 -16.94
CA GLN A 319 -115.55 -50.64 -17.89
C GLN A 319 -115.26 -49.27 -17.25
N LEU A 320 -115.16 -49.17 -15.92
CA LEU A 320 -114.94 -47.89 -15.23
C LEU A 320 -113.49 -47.66 -14.74
N ASP A 321 -112.63 -48.68 -14.77
CA ASP A 321 -111.20 -48.53 -14.40
C ASP A 321 -110.28 -48.27 -15.59
N GLU A 322 -110.72 -48.56 -16.82
CA GLU A 322 -109.92 -48.33 -18.02
C GLU A 322 -109.81 -46.83 -18.39
N ILE A 323 -110.79 -46.01 -18.01
CA ILE A 323 -110.81 -44.57 -18.32
C ILE A 323 -110.01 -43.73 -17.31
N ARG A 324 -109.81 -44.19 -16.06
CA ARG A 324 -108.95 -43.50 -15.08
C ARG A 324 -107.46 -43.73 -15.36
N ALA A 325 -107.08 -44.92 -15.84
CA ALA A 325 -105.69 -45.26 -16.13
C ALA A 325 -105.09 -44.43 -17.28
N ARG A 326 -105.87 -44.12 -18.33
CA ARG A 326 -105.36 -43.36 -19.50
C ARG A 326 -105.06 -41.87 -19.22
N ARG A 327 -105.80 -41.21 -18.31
CA ARG A 327 -105.51 -39.80 -17.94
C ARG A 327 -104.32 -39.66 -16.98
N ALA A 328 -104.10 -40.62 -16.09
CA ALA A 328 -102.94 -40.64 -15.20
C ALA A 328 -101.63 -40.85 -15.97
N GLN A 329 -101.65 -41.72 -16.99
CA GLN A 329 -100.49 -41.98 -17.84
C GLN A 329 -100.12 -40.77 -18.74
N GLU A 330 -101.10 -40.01 -19.25
CA GLU A 330 -100.82 -38.79 -20.03
C GLU A 330 -100.29 -37.63 -19.17
N ALA A 331 -100.81 -37.44 -17.94
CA ALA A 331 -100.31 -36.43 -17.02
C ALA A 331 -98.86 -36.71 -16.60
N TYR A 332 -98.54 -37.98 -16.27
CA TYR A 332 -97.19 -38.41 -15.93
C TYR A 332 -96.23 -38.27 -17.12
N ALA A 333 -96.66 -38.60 -18.34
CA ALA A 333 -95.84 -38.43 -19.54
C ALA A 333 -95.55 -36.95 -19.87
N ARG A 334 -96.46 -36.02 -19.57
CA ARG A 334 -96.24 -34.58 -19.75
C ARG A 334 -95.28 -34.01 -18.71
N GLU A 335 -95.37 -34.43 -17.44
CA GLU A 335 -94.44 -34.01 -16.39
C GLU A 335 -93.02 -34.55 -16.60
N MET A 336 -92.89 -35.82 -17.04
CA MET A 336 -91.57 -36.41 -17.34
C MET A 336 -90.88 -35.68 -18.49
N LYS A 337 -91.62 -35.32 -19.55
CA LYS A 337 -91.07 -34.52 -20.66
C LYS A 337 -90.67 -33.10 -20.24
N ARG A 338 -91.32 -32.49 -19.26
CA ARG A 338 -90.92 -31.18 -18.71
C ARG A 338 -89.64 -31.32 -17.87
N LYS A 339 -89.59 -32.29 -16.96
CA LYS A 339 -88.40 -32.58 -16.13
C LYS A 339 -87.18 -32.96 -16.98
N GLU A 340 -87.36 -33.68 -18.09
CA GLU A 340 -86.26 -33.98 -19.02
C GLU A 340 -85.75 -32.75 -19.77
N LYS A 341 -86.63 -31.81 -20.14
CA LYS A 341 -86.22 -30.55 -20.77
C LYS A 341 -85.45 -29.67 -19.79
N GLU A 342 -85.96 -29.51 -18.57
CA GLU A 342 -85.29 -28.74 -17.51
C GLU A 342 -83.92 -29.32 -17.15
N ARG A 343 -83.79 -30.65 -17.08
CA ARG A 343 -82.49 -31.32 -16.87
C ARG A 343 -81.52 -31.06 -18.03
N LYS A 344 -81.97 -31.18 -19.28
CA LYS A 344 -81.14 -30.88 -20.45
C LYS A 344 -80.73 -29.41 -20.54
N GLU A 345 -81.60 -28.50 -20.13
CA GLU A 345 -81.30 -27.07 -20.06
C GLU A 345 -80.31 -26.75 -18.94
N HIS A 346 -80.45 -27.38 -17.77
CA HIS A 346 -79.49 -27.25 -16.67
C HIS A 346 -78.12 -27.86 -17.02
N GLU A 347 -78.08 -29.03 -17.64
CA GLU A 347 -76.84 -29.66 -18.12
C GLU A 347 -76.12 -28.77 -19.16
N ARG A 348 -76.88 -28.13 -20.07
CA ARG A 348 -76.32 -27.16 -21.02
C ARG A 348 -75.75 -25.93 -20.31
N ALA A 349 -76.49 -25.36 -19.35
CA ALA A 349 -76.01 -24.22 -18.58
C ALA A 349 -74.71 -24.53 -17.82
N VAL A 350 -74.62 -25.71 -17.20
CA VAL A 350 -73.40 -26.15 -16.50
C VAL A 350 -72.23 -26.36 -17.46
N LEU A 351 -72.48 -26.90 -18.66
CA LEU A 351 -71.43 -27.05 -19.69
C LEU A 351 -70.95 -25.70 -20.23
N ASP A 352 -71.86 -24.75 -20.43
CA ASP A 352 -71.52 -23.40 -20.88
C ASP A 352 -70.72 -22.63 -19.81
N ASP A 353 -71.09 -22.76 -18.53
CA ASP A 353 -70.35 -22.17 -17.42
C ASP A 353 -68.96 -22.81 -17.27
N LEU A 354 -68.83 -24.12 -17.46
CA LEU A 354 -67.54 -24.82 -17.47
C LEU A 354 -66.66 -24.38 -18.65
N ALA A 355 -67.26 -24.14 -19.82
CA ALA A 355 -66.55 -23.62 -20.98
C ALA A 355 -66.00 -22.20 -20.73
N ARG A 356 -66.82 -21.31 -20.16
CA ARG A 356 -66.40 -19.95 -19.78
C ARG A 356 -65.29 -19.97 -18.73
N ALA A 357 -65.39 -20.82 -17.71
CA ALA A 357 -64.35 -20.97 -16.69
C ALA A 357 -63.02 -21.48 -17.29
N ARG A 358 -63.07 -22.40 -18.26
CA ARG A 358 -61.89 -22.85 -19.00
C ARG A 358 -61.28 -21.75 -19.85
N GLU A 359 -62.10 -20.93 -20.52
CA GLU A 359 -61.63 -19.78 -21.29
C GLU A 359 -60.92 -18.76 -20.39
N GLN A 360 -61.52 -18.41 -19.25
CA GLN A 360 -60.91 -17.53 -18.25
C GLN A 360 -59.57 -18.08 -17.73
N GLN A 361 -59.52 -19.37 -17.38
CA GLN A 361 -58.28 -20.01 -16.96
C GLN A 361 -57.20 -19.98 -18.07
N MET A 362 -57.59 -20.16 -19.33
CA MET A 362 -56.68 -20.10 -20.47
C MET A 362 -56.16 -18.67 -20.69
N GLU A 363 -57.00 -17.66 -20.51
CA GLU A 363 -56.60 -16.25 -20.58
C GLU A 363 -55.67 -15.85 -19.44
N GLU A 364 -55.95 -16.25 -18.21
CA GLU A 364 -55.06 -16.01 -17.06
C GLU A 364 -53.71 -16.68 -17.25
N ARG A 365 -53.69 -17.94 -17.72
CA ARG A 365 -52.44 -18.63 -18.05
C ARG A 365 -51.66 -17.92 -19.17
N LYS A 366 -52.34 -17.36 -20.17
CA LYS A 366 -51.70 -16.56 -21.22
C LYS A 366 -51.10 -15.28 -20.65
N ARG A 367 -51.82 -14.55 -19.78
CA ARG A 367 -51.32 -13.33 -19.13
C ARG A 367 -50.08 -13.59 -18.28
N ILE A 368 -50.11 -14.62 -17.43
CA ILE A 368 -48.94 -15.02 -16.63
C ILE A 368 -47.75 -15.36 -17.53
N LYS A 369 -47.97 -16.09 -18.63
CA LYS A 369 -46.91 -16.43 -19.58
C LYS A 369 -46.38 -15.20 -20.33
N GLU A 370 -47.21 -14.19 -20.58
CA GLU A 370 -46.78 -12.92 -21.17
C GLU A 370 -45.96 -12.08 -20.19
N GLU A 371 -46.35 -12.03 -18.92
CA GLU A 371 -45.58 -11.37 -17.85
C GLU A 371 -44.23 -12.04 -17.65
N GLN A 372 -44.18 -13.38 -17.62
CA GLN A 372 -42.92 -14.13 -17.56
C GLN A 372 -42.01 -13.81 -18.75
N ARG A 373 -42.56 -13.78 -19.98
CA ARG A 373 -41.77 -13.40 -21.17
C ARG A 373 -41.25 -11.96 -21.09
N ARG A 374 -42.02 -11.03 -20.52
CA ARG A 374 -41.56 -9.65 -20.31
C ARG A 374 -40.42 -9.59 -19.31
N GLN A 375 -40.55 -10.29 -18.17
CA GLN A 375 -39.49 -10.40 -17.18
C GLN A 375 -38.22 -11.03 -17.78
N GLU A 376 -38.35 -12.11 -18.55
CA GLU A 376 -37.22 -12.73 -19.26
C GLU A 376 -36.55 -11.75 -20.24
N ILE A 377 -37.31 -10.94 -20.97
CA ILE A 377 -36.75 -9.93 -21.88
C ILE A 377 -36.01 -8.84 -21.09
N GLU A 378 -36.59 -8.32 -20.01
CA GLU A 378 -35.96 -7.30 -19.16
C GLU A 378 -34.66 -7.82 -18.50
N GLU A 379 -34.67 -9.06 -18.01
CA GLU A 379 -33.47 -9.72 -17.48
C GLU A 379 -32.39 -9.91 -18.55
N MET A 380 -32.78 -10.33 -19.76
CA MET A 380 -31.87 -10.46 -20.90
C MET A 380 -31.29 -9.11 -21.32
N GLU A 381 -32.10 -8.05 -21.36
CA GLU A 381 -31.64 -6.69 -21.64
C GLU A 381 -30.66 -6.20 -20.58
N HIS A 382 -30.92 -6.47 -19.30
CA HIS A 382 -30.01 -6.16 -18.21
C HIS A 382 -28.68 -6.92 -18.35
N ILE A 383 -28.71 -8.22 -18.65
CA ILE A 383 -27.50 -9.03 -18.90
C ILE A 383 -26.71 -8.45 -20.06
N VAL A 384 -27.37 -8.09 -21.17
CA VAL A 384 -26.71 -7.48 -22.34
C VAL A 384 -26.09 -6.12 -21.98
N ALA A 385 -26.76 -5.30 -21.16
CA ALA A 385 -26.22 -4.03 -20.70
C ALA A 385 -24.95 -4.21 -19.85
N VAL A 386 -24.95 -5.17 -18.92
CA VAL A 386 -23.77 -5.52 -18.10
C VAL A 386 -22.63 -6.04 -18.99
N GLN A 387 -22.93 -6.89 -19.96
CA GLN A 387 -21.93 -7.41 -20.91
C GLN A 387 -21.32 -6.30 -21.78
N LYS A 388 -22.13 -5.35 -22.26
CA LYS A 388 -21.64 -4.17 -23.01
C LYS A 388 -20.71 -3.33 -22.16
N LEU A 389 -21.09 -3.04 -20.91
CA LEU A 389 -20.26 -2.27 -19.98
C LEU A 389 -18.95 -2.99 -19.64
N ALA A 390 -18.98 -4.32 -19.46
CA ALA A 390 -17.77 -5.12 -19.26
C ALA A 390 -16.85 -5.09 -20.49
N LEU A 391 -17.40 -5.15 -21.70
CA LEU A 391 -16.63 -5.03 -22.95
C LEU A 391 -16.01 -3.65 -23.12
N GLU A 392 -16.73 -2.58 -22.77
CA GLU A 392 -16.20 -1.21 -22.78
C GLU A 392 -15.04 -1.04 -21.79
N GLN A 393 -15.20 -1.53 -20.55
CA GLN A 393 -14.12 -1.54 -19.57
C GLN A 393 -12.90 -2.35 -20.04
N GLU A 394 -13.11 -3.48 -20.70
CA GLU A 394 -12.03 -4.29 -21.26
C GLU A 394 -11.31 -3.57 -22.40
N ARG A 395 -12.05 -2.89 -23.28
CA ARG A 395 -11.50 -2.02 -24.33
C ARG A 395 -10.68 -0.87 -23.75
N GLU A 396 -11.18 -0.20 -22.72
CA GLU A 396 -10.45 0.87 -22.04
C GLU A 396 -9.16 0.36 -21.38
N ARG A 397 -9.20 -0.80 -20.71
CA ARG A 397 -8.01 -1.42 -20.12
C ARG A 397 -6.99 -1.77 -21.19
N LYS A 398 -7.42 -2.34 -22.32
CA LYS A 398 -6.55 -2.64 -23.47
C LYS A 398 -5.97 -1.36 -24.08
N ALA A 399 -6.75 -0.29 -24.20
CA ALA A 399 -6.28 0.99 -24.71
C ALA A 399 -5.21 1.60 -23.78
N LYS A 400 -5.46 1.61 -22.46
CA LYS A 400 -4.47 2.07 -21.46
C LYS A 400 -3.20 1.21 -21.49
N ALA A 401 -3.32 -0.10 -21.62
CA ALA A 401 -2.16 -0.99 -21.74
C ALA A 401 -1.34 -0.71 -23.02
N ARG A 402 -2.00 -0.45 -24.15
CA ARG A 402 -1.33 -0.03 -25.39
C ARG A 402 -0.63 1.31 -25.24
N GLN A 403 -1.29 2.31 -24.65
CA GLN A 403 -0.69 3.61 -24.38
C GLN A 403 0.55 3.47 -23.50
N GLN A 404 0.48 2.70 -22.41
CA GLN A 404 1.64 2.43 -21.55
C GLN A 404 2.77 1.72 -22.30
N GLN A 405 2.43 0.80 -23.20
CA GLN A 405 3.42 0.10 -24.03
C GLN A 405 4.07 1.04 -25.04
N GLU A 406 3.31 1.94 -25.65
CA GLU A 406 3.80 2.99 -26.54
C GLU A 406 4.72 3.96 -25.78
N GLU A 407 4.29 4.45 -24.61
CA GLU A 407 5.09 5.33 -23.73
C GLU A 407 6.40 4.66 -23.31
N ASN A 408 6.36 3.38 -22.92
CA ASN A 408 7.54 2.61 -22.60
C ASN A 408 8.46 2.46 -23.83
N SER A 409 7.91 2.15 -25.00
CA SER A 409 8.70 2.03 -26.23
C SER A 409 9.40 3.34 -26.59
N LEU A 410 8.72 4.48 -26.42
CA LEU A 410 9.29 5.80 -26.65
C LEU A 410 10.39 6.14 -25.63
N ALA A 411 10.20 5.80 -24.35
CA ALA A 411 11.22 5.98 -23.33
C ALA A 411 12.47 5.13 -23.61
N VAL A 412 12.31 3.88 -24.06
CA VAL A 412 13.45 3.03 -24.46
C VAL A 412 14.18 3.61 -25.67
N LEU A 413 13.44 4.10 -26.68
CA LEU A 413 14.05 4.76 -27.83
C LEU A 413 14.83 6.01 -27.42
N GLN A 414 14.30 6.84 -26.52
CA GLN A 414 15.00 7.99 -25.96
C GLN A 414 16.27 7.57 -25.22
N GLN A 415 16.23 6.53 -24.39
CA GLN A 415 17.41 6.00 -23.71
C GLN A 415 18.48 5.52 -24.70
N ILE A 416 18.08 4.83 -25.78
CA ILE A 416 19.02 4.40 -26.83
C ILE A 416 19.65 5.62 -27.50
N MET A 417 18.86 6.64 -27.85
CA MET A 417 19.37 7.88 -28.44
C MET A 417 20.35 8.60 -27.50
N GLU A 418 20.05 8.71 -26.21
CA GLU A 418 20.93 9.31 -25.21
C GLU A 418 22.25 8.55 -25.07
N VAL A 419 22.20 7.21 -25.07
CA VAL A 419 23.40 6.36 -25.02
C VAL A 419 24.22 6.51 -26.29
N GLU A 420 23.58 6.56 -27.46
CA GLU A 420 24.26 6.80 -28.73
C GLU A 420 24.90 8.18 -28.81
N GLU A 421 24.21 9.22 -28.35
CA GLU A 421 24.76 10.57 -28.25
C GLU A 421 25.94 10.62 -27.30
N ARG A 422 25.83 10.00 -26.11
CA ARG A 422 26.94 9.91 -25.15
C ARG A 422 28.15 9.23 -25.79
N ARG A 423 27.97 8.08 -26.44
CA ARG A 423 29.04 7.38 -27.18
C ARG A 423 29.64 8.22 -28.31
N ARG A 424 28.82 9.03 -29.00
CA ARG A 424 29.33 9.96 -30.03
C ARG A 424 30.18 11.06 -29.40
N ARG A 425 29.74 11.64 -28.28
CA ARG A 425 30.49 12.67 -27.55
C ARG A 425 31.81 12.12 -26.99
N GLU A 426 31.79 10.98 -26.33
CA GLU A 426 33.00 10.30 -25.84
C GLU A 426 34.01 10.02 -26.96
N ARG A 427 33.54 9.58 -28.15
CA ARG A 427 34.42 9.41 -29.32
C ARG A 427 34.98 10.73 -29.82
N GLN A 428 34.17 11.80 -29.85
CA GLN A 428 34.64 13.13 -30.26
C GLN A 428 35.67 13.69 -29.27
N GLU A 429 35.43 13.52 -27.97
CA GLU A 429 36.35 13.90 -26.89
C GLU A 429 37.66 13.12 -26.99
N TYR A 430 37.61 11.80 -27.18
CA TYR A 430 38.81 10.97 -27.37
C TYR A 430 39.63 11.41 -28.61
N VAL A 431 38.96 11.69 -29.73
CA VAL A 431 39.62 12.19 -30.93
C VAL A 431 40.19 13.59 -30.70
N ALA A 432 39.48 14.47 -30.00
CA ALA A 432 39.95 15.81 -29.65
C ALA A 432 41.15 15.77 -28.69
N GLU A 433 41.15 14.89 -27.70
CA GLU A 433 42.28 14.62 -26.81
C GLU A 433 43.49 14.10 -27.60
N GLY A 434 43.27 13.18 -28.55
CA GLY A 434 44.30 12.72 -29.48
C GLY A 434 44.88 13.84 -30.34
N HIS A 435 44.03 14.73 -30.86
CA HIS A 435 44.47 15.92 -31.59
C HIS A 435 45.25 16.90 -30.70
N HIS A 436 44.81 17.09 -29.45
CA HIS A 436 45.48 17.97 -28.50
C HIS A 436 46.86 17.41 -28.12
N ALA A 437 46.98 16.10 -27.87
CA ALA A 437 48.26 15.44 -27.63
C ALA A 437 49.21 15.58 -28.83
N MET A 438 48.71 15.38 -30.06
CA MET A 438 49.49 15.61 -31.28
C MET A 438 49.93 17.06 -31.46
N MET A 439 49.08 18.02 -31.08
CA MET A 439 49.41 19.45 -31.11
C MET A 439 50.51 19.78 -30.11
N GLN A 440 50.42 19.28 -28.87
CA GLN A 440 51.47 19.45 -27.85
C GLN A 440 52.81 18.82 -28.28
N ILE A 441 52.78 17.64 -28.91
CA ILE A 441 53.99 17.01 -29.47
C ILE A 441 54.60 17.89 -30.56
N ARG A 442 53.79 18.40 -31.50
CA ARG A 442 54.27 19.30 -32.56
C ARG A 442 54.82 20.61 -32.02
N GLU A 443 54.19 21.21 -31.03
CA GLU A 443 54.67 22.43 -30.36
C GLU A 443 56.01 22.17 -29.66
N HIS A 444 56.15 21.02 -28.99
CA HIS A 444 57.39 20.61 -28.35
C HIS A 444 58.51 20.33 -29.38
N GLU A 445 58.21 19.67 -30.50
CA GLU A 445 59.15 19.47 -31.61
C GLU A 445 59.60 20.80 -32.22
N ALA A 446 58.65 21.72 -32.47
CA ALA A 446 58.94 23.06 -32.97
C ALA A 446 59.79 23.87 -31.98
N ALA A 447 59.54 23.75 -30.68
CA ALA A 447 60.36 24.38 -29.64
C ALA A 447 61.80 23.82 -29.63
N ILE A 448 61.96 22.50 -29.73
CA ILE A 448 63.27 21.85 -29.85
C ILE A 448 63.99 22.30 -31.12
N GLU A 449 63.29 22.42 -32.25
CA GLU A 449 63.87 22.90 -33.50
C GLU A 449 64.27 24.38 -33.44
N ALA A 450 63.46 25.23 -32.80
CA ALA A 450 63.80 26.63 -32.56
C ALA A 450 65.02 26.78 -31.63
N ILE A 451 65.14 25.94 -30.60
CA ILE A 451 66.33 25.88 -29.74
C ILE A 451 67.55 25.37 -30.52
N ARG A 452 67.36 24.34 -31.37
CA ARG A 452 68.40 23.80 -32.26
C ARG A 452 68.95 24.88 -33.19
N GLN A 453 68.07 25.65 -33.84
CA GLN A 453 68.48 26.74 -34.72
C GLN A 453 69.18 27.88 -33.98
N ARG A 454 68.80 28.17 -32.72
CA ARG A 454 69.51 29.12 -31.87
C ARG A 454 70.92 28.62 -31.52
N LYS A 455 71.04 27.36 -31.09
CA LYS A 455 72.35 26.75 -30.75
C LYS A 455 73.26 26.60 -31.96
N LEU A 456 72.71 26.32 -33.15
CA LEU A 456 73.49 26.29 -34.39
C LEU A 456 73.99 27.69 -34.77
N ARG A 457 73.17 28.73 -34.57
CA ARG A 457 73.60 30.13 -34.75
C ARG A 457 74.70 30.53 -33.75
N GLU A 458 74.54 30.19 -32.48
CA GLU A 458 75.57 30.41 -31.44
C GLU A 458 76.90 29.71 -31.80
N LEU A 459 76.85 28.47 -32.31
CA LEU A 459 78.05 27.73 -32.73
C LEU A 459 78.71 28.33 -33.99
N GLN A 460 77.93 28.92 -34.89
CA GLN A 460 78.43 29.64 -36.06
C GLN A 460 79.11 30.96 -35.65
N GLU A 461 78.54 31.70 -34.70
CA GLU A 461 79.13 32.93 -34.15
C GLU A 461 80.43 32.66 -33.37
N LEU A 462 80.54 31.51 -32.72
CA LEU A 462 81.74 31.08 -31.99
C LEU A 462 82.84 30.49 -32.91
N GLY A 463 82.63 30.42 -34.23
CA GLY A 463 83.65 30.00 -35.20
C GLY A 463 84.07 28.52 -35.10
N VAL A 464 83.20 27.65 -34.60
CA VAL A 464 83.52 26.22 -34.38
C VAL A 464 83.50 25.44 -35.71
N PRO A 465 84.46 24.51 -35.96
CA PRO A 465 84.49 23.69 -37.18
C PRO A 465 83.19 22.89 -37.44
N GLU A 466 82.77 22.78 -38.70
CA GLU A 466 81.47 22.21 -39.12
C GLU A 466 81.19 20.79 -38.62
N GLU A 467 82.23 20.03 -38.26
CA GLU A 467 82.12 18.64 -37.81
C GLU A 467 81.31 18.51 -36.51
N TYR A 468 81.44 19.49 -35.60
CA TYR A 468 80.67 19.53 -34.34
C TYR A 468 79.22 19.97 -34.55
N SER A 469 78.98 20.88 -35.51
CA SER A 469 77.64 21.27 -35.95
C SER A 469 76.89 20.11 -36.59
N LYS A 470 77.58 19.28 -37.38
CA LYS A 470 77.04 18.02 -37.95
C LYS A 470 76.77 16.97 -36.86
N ALA A 471 77.60 16.90 -35.82
CA ALA A 471 77.37 16.01 -34.68
C ALA A 471 76.11 16.37 -33.88
N LEU A 472 75.84 17.67 -33.65
CA LEU A 472 74.62 18.15 -32.98
C LEU A 472 73.35 17.77 -33.76
N LEU A 473 73.38 17.92 -35.10
CA LEU A 473 72.29 17.52 -36.00
C LEU A 473 72.01 16.00 -35.97
N LYS A 474 73.07 15.19 -35.84
CA LYS A 474 72.97 13.72 -35.82
C LYS A 474 72.49 13.17 -34.46
N LYS A 475 72.84 13.83 -33.35
CA LYS A 475 72.51 13.37 -31.99
C LYS A 475 71.02 13.48 -31.66
N VAL A 476 70.31 14.46 -32.24
CA VAL A 476 68.88 14.67 -31.99
C VAL A 476 68.00 13.75 -32.86
N LYS A 477 68.40 13.47 -34.10
CA LYS A 477 67.68 12.53 -35.00
C LYS A 477 67.55 11.11 -34.44
N ARG A 478 68.48 10.67 -33.59
CA ARG A 478 68.46 9.33 -32.97
C ARG A 478 67.50 9.19 -31.79
N ARG A 479 66.97 10.28 -31.22
CA ARG A 479 66.10 10.22 -30.03
C ARG A 479 64.60 10.15 -30.35
N GLY A 480 64.20 10.34 -31.62
CA GLY A 480 62.80 10.30 -32.06
C GLY A 480 62.34 8.97 -32.68
N VAL A 481 63.15 7.91 -32.59
CA VAL A 481 62.79 6.56 -33.04
C VAL A 481 63.23 5.57 -31.96
N ALA A 482 62.34 5.32 -31.01
CA ALA A 482 62.35 4.18 -30.10
C ALA A 482 60.90 3.76 -29.87
#